data_AF-A0A3C1RFX7-F1
#
_entry.id   AF-A0A3C1RFX7-F1
#
_cell.length_a   1.000
_cell.length_b   1.000
_cell.length_c   1.000
_cell.angle_alpha   90.00
_cell.angle_beta   90.00
_cell.angle_gamma   90.00
#
_symmetry.space_group_name_H-M   'P 1'
#
loop_
_entity.id
_entity.type
_entity.pdbx_description
1 polymer ?
#
loop_
_entity_poly.entity_id
_entity_poly.type
_entity_poly.pdbx_seq_one_letter_code
_entity_poly.pdbx_strand_id
1 'polypeptide(L)' 'MENKKTVKQIMIINAEMHQNYLESFVEEPMEFVDFVNFELGNLFDEERKIEQIIPNETATQFVIIYTITI' A
#
# COMPACT_ATOMS: atom_id res chain seq x y z
N MET A 1 -25.82 10.79 14.47
CA MET A 1 -24.71 10.17 13.70
C MET A 1 -23.45 10.88 14.12
N GLU A 2 -22.53 10.21 14.80
CA GLU A 2 -21.22 10.80 15.10
C GLU A 2 -20.49 11.07 13.77
N ASN A 3 -19.98 12.29 13.60
CA ASN A 3 -19.09 12.62 12.49
C ASN A 3 -17.78 11.87 12.74
N LYS A 4 -17.66 10.66 12.17
CA LYS A 4 -16.41 9.91 12.17
C LYS A 4 -15.34 10.77 11.51
N LYS A 5 -14.27 11.09 12.26
CA LYS A 5 -13.21 11.96 11.75
C LYS A 5 -12.36 11.12 10.81
N THR A 6 -12.04 11.68 9.65
CA THR A 6 -11.23 11.01 8.64
C THR A 6 -9.91 11.74 8.44
N VAL A 7 -8.86 10.98 8.15
CA VAL A 7 -7.51 11.52 7.91
C VAL A 7 -6.92 10.84 6.69
N LYS A 8 -6.33 11.65 5.80
CA LYS A 8 -5.58 11.13 4.66
C LYS A 8 -4.20 10.64 5.10
N GLN A 9 -3.81 9.50 4.56
CA GLN A 9 -2.52 8.87 4.75
C GLN A 9 -1.83 8.71 3.39
N ILE A 10 -0.51 8.57 3.44
CA ILE A 10 0.33 8.34 2.26
C ILE A 10 1.15 7.09 2.53
N MET A 11 1.07 6.14 1.62
CA MET A 11 1.93 4.96 1.56
C MET A 11 2.81 5.05 0.31
N ILE A 12 4.07 4.67 0.44
CA ILE A 12 5.02 4.62 -0.66
C ILE A 12 5.50 3.19 -0.80
N ILE A 13 5.13 2.54 -1.91
CA ILE A 13 5.63 1.22 -2.27
C ILE A 13 6.78 1.41 -3.25
N ASN A 14 7.95 0.86 -2.92
CA ASN A 14 9.16 0.92 -3.74
C ASN A 14 10.01 -0.34 -3.53
N ALA A 15 11.15 -0.42 -4.22
CA ALA A 15 12.07 -1.56 -4.12
C ALA A 15 12.61 -1.78 -2.70
N GLU A 16 12.82 -0.73 -1.90
CA GLU A 16 13.27 -0.86 -0.51
C GLU A 16 12.22 -1.54 0.36
N MET A 17 10.95 -1.12 0.25
CA MET A 17 9.85 -1.74 0.96
C MET A 17 9.66 -3.20 0.55
N HIS A 18 9.78 -3.50 -0.75
CA HIS A 18 9.72 -4.87 -1.26
C HIS A 18 10.89 -5.73 -0.76
N GLN A 19 12.10 -5.17 -0.70
CA GLN A 19 13.26 -5.86 -0.12
C GLN A 19 13.04 -6.19 1.36
N ASN A 20 12.47 -5.27 2.14
CA ASN A 20 12.12 -5.51 3.55
C ASN A 20 11.09 -6.64 3.69
N TYR A 21 10.13 -6.74 2.77
CA TYR A 21 9.20 -7.88 2.70
C TYR A 21 9.96 -9.19 2.45
N LEU A 22 10.84 -9.24 1.45
CA LEU A 22 11.59 -10.46 1.10
C LEU A 22 12.51 -10.92 2.25
N GLU A 23 13.07 -9.99 3.02
CA GLU A 23 13.89 -10.31 4.20
C GLU A 23 13.06 -10.87 5.36
N SER A 24 11.80 -10.43 5.48
CA SER A 24 10.89 -10.88 6.53
C SER A 24 10.18 -12.20 6.17
N PHE A 25 9.93 -12.45 4.89
CA PHE A 25 9.14 -13.57 4.36
C PHE A 25 9.94 -14.42 3.37
N VAL A 26 11.10 -14.92 3.82
CA VAL A 26 12.05 -15.66 2.97
C VAL A 26 11.45 -16.91 2.34
N GLU A 27 10.46 -17.53 2.97
CA GLU A 27 9.82 -18.78 2.49
C GLU A 27 8.76 -18.55 1.40
N GLU A 28 8.27 -17.31 1.26
CA GLU A 28 7.21 -16.95 0.30
C GLU A 28 7.58 -15.67 -0.49
N PRO A 29 8.66 -15.70 -1.29
CA PRO A 29 9.04 -14.53 -2.06
C PRO A 29 7.97 -14.19 -3.10
N MET A 30 7.57 -12.91 -3.15
CA MET A 30 6.68 -12.38 -4.17
C MET A 30 7.45 -11.50 -5.14
N GLU A 31 7.06 -11.52 -6.42
CA GLU A 31 7.53 -10.52 -7.37
C GLU A 31 6.98 -9.12 -7.01
N PHE A 32 7.65 -8.05 -7.44
CA PHE A 32 7.28 -6.68 -7.03
C PHE A 32 5.81 -6.33 -7.35
N VAL A 33 5.30 -6.79 -8.50
CA VAL A 33 3.91 -6.52 -8.90
C VAL A 33 2.92 -7.24 -7.98
N ASP A 34 3.22 -8.47 -7.60
CA ASP A 34 2.38 -9.25 -6.67
C ASP A 34 2.43 -8.64 -5.28
N PHE A 35 3.59 -8.16 -4.85
CA PHE A 35 3.75 -7.41 -3.61
C PHE A 35 2.93 -6.11 -3.60
N VAL A 36 2.94 -5.33 -4.69
CA VAL A 36 2.08 -4.13 -4.82
C VAL A 36 0.60 -4.52 -4.68
N ASN A 37 0.16 -5.59 -5.35
CA ASN A 37 -1.23 -6.05 -5.24
C ASN A 37 -1.58 -6.54 -3.84
N PHE A 38 -0.65 -7.22 -3.17
CA PHE A 38 -0.80 -7.67 -1.79
C PHE A 38 -1.02 -6.49 -0.83
N GLU A 39 -0.19 -5.44 -0.92
CA GLU A 39 -0.33 -4.25 -0.09
C GLU A 39 -1.65 -3.51 -0.37
N LEU A 40 -2.09 -3.42 -1.63
CA LEU A 40 -3.40 -2.87 -1.98
C LEU A 40 -4.55 -3.74 -1.44
N GLY A 41 -4.39 -5.05 -1.42
CA GLY A 41 -5.31 -6.00 -0.80
C GLY A 41 -5.44 -5.78 0.71
N ASN A 42 -4.32 -5.60 1.42
CA ASN A 42 -4.30 -5.28 2.84
C ASN A 42 -5.09 -4.00 3.15
N LEU A 43 -4.92 -2.95 2.34
CA LEU A 43 -5.70 -1.71 2.49
C LEU A 43 -7.20 -1.95 2.32
N PHE A 44 -7.60 -2.82 1.40
CA PHE A 44 -8.99 -3.18 1.21
C PHE A 44 -9.54 -3.96 2.40
N ASP A 45 -8.81 -4.96 2.89
CA ASP A 45 -9.19 -5.79 4.04
C ASP A 45 -9.31 -4.98 5.33
N GLU A 46 -8.50 -3.93 5.48
CA GLU A 46 -8.59 -2.96 6.58
C GLU A 46 -9.71 -1.91 6.41
N GLU A 47 -10.58 -2.06 5.42
CA GLU A 47 -11.64 -1.11 5.04
C GLU A 47 -11.11 0.31 4.78
N ARG A 48 -9.86 0.44 4.30
CA ARG A 48 -9.30 1.74 3.91
C ARG A 48 -9.86 2.17 2.57
N LYS A 49 -10.20 3.46 2.47
CA LYS A 49 -10.64 4.03 1.19
C LYS A 49 -9.43 4.54 0.41
N ILE A 50 -9.04 3.85 -0.66
CA ILE A 50 -8.03 4.35 -1.59
C ILE A 50 -8.63 5.54 -2.37
N GLU A 51 -7.93 6.67 -2.33
CA GLU A 51 -8.31 7.89 -3.05
C GLU A 51 -7.52 8.01 -4.36
N GLN A 52 -6.24 7.63 -4.36
CA GLN A 52 -5.36 7.74 -5.52
C GLN A 52 -4.19 6.76 -5.46
N ILE A 53 -3.79 6.26 -6.62
CA ILE A 53 -2.55 5.49 -6.81
C ILE A 53 -1.76 6.19 -7.92
N ILE A 54 -0.51 6.56 -7.65
CA ILE A 54 0.35 7.33 -8.55
C ILE A 54 1.64 6.55 -8.78
N PRO A 55 1.83 5.92 -9.95
CA PRO A 55 3.11 5.32 -10.31
C PRO A 55 4.12 6.39 -10.74
N ASN A 56 5.42 6.09 -10.59
CA ASN A 56 6.45 6.81 -11.33
C ASN A 56 6.48 6.39 -12.82
N GLU A 57 7.31 7.05 -13.64
CA GLU A 57 7.36 6.81 -15.10
C GLU A 57 7.63 5.36 -15.49
N THR A 58 8.36 4.62 -14.65
CA THR A 58 8.76 3.23 -14.90
C THR A 58 7.96 2.20 -14.09
N ALA A 59 6.94 2.62 -13.34
CA ALA A 59 6.14 1.78 -12.45
C ALA A 59 6.95 0.93 -11.44
N THR A 60 8.09 1.47 -10.98
CA THR A 60 8.95 0.85 -9.94
C THR A 60 8.72 1.43 -8.55
N GLN A 61 7.89 2.49 -8.47
CA GLN A 61 7.44 3.10 -7.24
C GLN A 61 5.99 3.54 -7.39
N PHE A 62 5.21 3.38 -6.33
CA PHE A 62 3.82 3.81 -6.24
C PHE A 62 3.62 4.67 -5.00
N VAL A 63 2.97 5.82 -5.17
CA VAL A 63 2.42 6.61 -4.07
C VAL A 63 0.93 6.32 -3.98
N ILE A 64 0.50 5.80 -2.84
CA ILE A 64 -0.90 5.48 -2.56
C ILE A 64 -1.41 6.47 -1.53
N ILE A 65 -2.48 7.18 -1.88
CA ILE A 65 -3.20 8.08 -0.97
C ILE A 65 -4.48 7.35 -0.56
N TYR A 66 -4.67 7.16 0.74
CA TYR A 66 -5.85 6.50 1.29
C TYR A 66 -6.37 7.24 2.52
N THR A 67 -7.64 7.01 2.85
CA THR A 67 -8.30 7.64 3.99
C THR A 67 -8.55 6.60 5.07
N ILE A 68 -8.20 6.94 6.31
CA ILE A 68 -8.55 6.16 7.50
C ILE A 68 -9.64 6.89 8.30
N THR A 69 -10.43 6.11 9.03
CA THR A 69 -11.35 6.63 10.04
C THR A 69 -10.68 6.55 11.40
N ILE A 70 -10.77 7.63 12.18
CA ILE A 70 -10.27 7.74 13.56
C ILE A 70 -11.40 8.01 14.55
#